data_AF-A0A2D7NET2-F1
#
_entry.id   AF-A0A2D7NET2-F1
#
_cell.length_a   1.000
_cell.length_b   1.000
_cell.length_c   1.000
_cell.angle_alpha   90.00
_cell.angle_beta   90.00
_cell.angle_gamma   90.00
#
_symmetry.space_group_name_H-M   'P 1'
#
loop_
_entity.id
_entity.type
_entity.pdbx_description
1 polymer ?
#
loop_
_entity_poly.entity_id
_entity_poly.type
_entity_poly.pdbx_seq_one_letter_code
_entity_poly.pdbx_strand_id
1 'polypeptide(L)'
;MKTNFIFTLTILIFCSCNLELPSTNNSYEEKLTVFSNIEIQQLKTDSLIMNIGTIYISLTAGLNQDIQKDSLYIKNANISMMYLNSQNQDVVINNCTESSNYICFEYNEDQNGYIIKNGPPINPNLGDTIHLQVSYQDYEITAKTKLPNDIIISSNDSSPYLCDGDELPVKTVNTDNFLPVFESLISFFFNEGIISFDNINELNPFDLINNLDSLNYTKYQEFIENLDDSLLSSIDLRDNGNCYIGSFASYPYFRINFESNSNTSINIINTALESERIKNTFEQGNNETGIDLNCNDIRGEGNSAGYYQNLFYDYACQYDATFDIFKIWKDDITFDEENRLRFTNPFVWLADTSPIPMMWLYFNYYGLQLINVQVVDEAYYEYFTGDPFVFNSQQNQFILPDSNINNGYGLFSSNLSKSFFIYANRHPENINEIMK
;
A
#
# COMPACT_ATOMS: atom_id res chain seq x y z
N MET A 1 -42.53 -58.05 15.37
CA MET A 1 -41.31 -57.96 14.54
C MET A 1 -41.39 -56.64 13.78
N LYS A 2 -40.33 -55.84 13.84
CA LYS A 2 -40.19 -54.42 13.39
C LYS A 2 -40.81 -53.36 14.31
N THR A 3 -40.18 -52.25 14.68
CA THR A 3 -38.79 -51.80 14.70
C THR A 3 -38.79 -50.56 15.60
N ASN A 4 -37.98 -50.56 16.67
CA ASN A 4 -37.57 -49.36 17.41
C ASN A 4 -36.89 -48.41 16.44
N PHE A 5 -37.25 -47.13 16.40
CA PHE A 5 -36.31 -46.03 16.10
C PHE A 5 -37.09 -44.72 16.25
N ILE A 6 -36.83 -44.00 17.34
CA ILE A 6 -36.99 -42.55 17.59
C ILE A 6 -37.08 -42.45 19.12
N PHE A 7 -35.92 -42.40 19.76
CA PHE A 7 -35.65 -41.61 20.99
C PHE A 7 -34.17 -41.75 21.38
N THR A 8 -33.29 -41.68 20.37
CA THR A 8 -31.82 -41.67 20.54
C THR A 8 -31.24 -40.51 19.74
N LEU A 9 -31.76 -39.29 19.95
CA LEU A 9 -31.16 -38.07 19.41
C LEU A 9 -31.56 -36.83 20.21
N THR A 10 -31.48 -36.88 21.54
CA THR A 10 -31.74 -35.68 22.36
C THR A 10 -30.87 -35.60 23.62
N ILE A 11 -29.84 -36.46 23.74
CA ILE A 11 -28.89 -36.46 24.87
C ILE A 11 -27.46 -36.55 24.31
N LEU A 12 -27.16 -35.73 23.29
CA LEU A 12 -25.81 -35.63 22.69
C LEU A 12 -25.52 -34.21 22.18
N ILE A 13 -26.13 -33.17 22.78
CA ILE A 13 -25.93 -31.75 22.42
C ILE A 13 -25.35 -30.94 23.61
N PHE A 14 -24.85 -31.59 24.67
CA PHE A 14 -24.29 -30.87 25.83
C PHE A 14 -22.89 -31.33 26.26
N CYS A 15 -22.17 -32.09 25.42
CA CYS A 15 -20.78 -32.51 25.71
C CYS A 15 -19.75 -32.04 24.68
N SER A 16 -20.05 -30.99 23.91
CA SER A 16 -19.06 -30.34 23.05
C SER A 16 -19.10 -28.84 23.30
N CYS A 17 -18.23 -28.41 24.22
CA CYS A 17 -17.48 -27.15 24.25
C CYS A 17 -16.96 -27.05 25.69
N ASN A 18 -15.63 -27.03 25.86
CA ASN A 18 -15.05 -26.38 27.01
C ASN A 18 -15.58 -24.93 26.98
N LEU A 19 -16.66 -24.68 27.70
CA LEU A 19 -17.27 -23.37 27.86
C LEU A 19 -16.55 -22.61 28.98
N GLU A 20 -15.24 -22.78 29.09
CA GLU A 20 -14.41 -21.73 29.63
C GLU A 20 -14.29 -20.71 28.49
N LEU A 21 -15.24 -19.78 28.44
CA LEU A 21 -14.89 -18.45 27.93
C LEU A 21 -13.56 -18.11 28.63
N PRO A 22 -12.49 -17.76 27.89
CA PRO A 22 -11.20 -17.46 28.51
C PRO A 22 -11.50 -16.51 29.66
N SER A 23 -11.26 -16.98 30.88
CA SER A 23 -11.56 -16.18 32.07
C SER A 23 -10.61 -15.00 31.98
N THR A 24 -11.11 -13.84 31.52
CA THR A 24 -10.35 -12.60 31.45
C THR A 24 -10.20 -12.04 32.86
N ASN A 25 -9.56 -12.80 33.73
CA ASN A 25 -8.89 -12.28 34.90
C ASN A 25 -7.43 -12.00 34.54
N ASN A 26 -7.21 -11.48 33.32
CA ASN A 26 -5.92 -10.96 32.91
C ASN A 26 -5.79 -9.60 33.58
N SER A 27 -5.11 -9.56 34.72
CA SER A 27 -4.60 -8.30 35.24
C SER A 27 -3.71 -7.70 34.15
N TYR A 28 -4.06 -6.50 33.70
CA TYR A 28 -3.25 -5.75 32.75
C TYR A 28 -1.79 -5.69 33.24
N GLU A 29 -0.87 -6.08 32.37
CA GLU A 29 0.57 -5.96 32.57
C GLU A 29 1.08 -4.92 31.58
N GLU A 30 1.73 -3.89 32.11
CA GLU A 30 2.41 -2.90 31.27
C GLU A 30 3.60 -3.55 30.58
N LYS A 31 3.69 -3.40 29.26
CA LYS A 31 4.78 -3.94 28.46
C LYS A 31 5.30 -2.90 27.47
N LEU A 32 6.53 -3.12 27.04
CA LEU A 32 7.10 -2.39 25.92
C LEU A 32 6.41 -2.83 24.62
N THR A 33 6.10 -1.87 23.76
CA THR A 33 5.57 -2.08 22.42
C THR A 33 6.56 -1.55 21.39
N VAL A 34 6.86 -2.34 20.36
CA VAL A 34 7.78 -1.95 19.29
C VAL A 34 7.19 -2.22 17.92
N PHE A 35 7.18 -1.19 17.06
CA PHE A 35 6.82 -1.30 15.66
C PHE A 35 7.95 -0.80 14.78
N SER A 36 8.38 -1.62 13.82
CA SER A 36 9.33 -1.24 12.79
C SER A 36 9.21 -2.18 11.59
N ASN A 37 9.47 -1.64 10.40
CA ASN A 37 9.54 -2.41 9.16
C ASN A 37 10.85 -2.12 8.44
N ILE A 38 11.44 -3.15 7.86
CA ILE A 38 12.62 -3.05 7.00
C ILE A 38 12.17 -3.18 5.55
N GLU A 39 12.28 -2.11 4.80
CA GLU A 39 11.88 -2.06 3.40
C GLU A 39 13.10 -2.27 2.49
N ILE A 40 13.01 -3.25 1.60
CA ILE A 40 14.03 -3.48 0.58
C ILE A 40 13.44 -3.12 -0.77
N GLN A 41 14.01 -2.14 -1.47
CA GLN A 41 13.61 -1.78 -2.82
C GLN A 41 14.55 -2.43 -3.84
N GLN A 42 14.00 -3.24 -4.73
CA GLN A 42 14.67 -3.69 -5.94
C GLN A 42 14.58 -2.60 -7.01
N LEU A 43 15.74 -2.09 -7.43
CA LEU A 43 15.86 -1.09 -8.50
C LEU A 43 16.10 -1.76 -9.86
N LYS A 44 16.92 -2.81 -9.86
CA LYS A 44 17.27 -3.67 -10.99
C LYS A 44 17.48 -5.10 -10.46
N THR A 45 17.59 -6.09 -11.34
CA THR A 45 17.82 -7.50 -10.96
C THR A 45 18.91 -7.67 -9.90
N ASP A 46 20.01 -6.92 -10.01
CA ASP A 46 21.18 -7.02 -9.13
C ASP A 46 21.39 -5.78 -8.23
N SER A 47 20.38 -4.91 -8.07
CA SER A 47 20.51 -3.68 -7.29
C SER A 47 19.38 -3.54 -6.29
N LEU A 48 19.74 -3.59 -5.01
CA LEU A 48 18.85 -3.50 -3.86
C LEU A 48 19.25 -2.31 -2.99
N ILE A 49 18.26 -1.66 -2.40
CA ILE A 49 18.43 -0.66 -1.35
C ILE A 49 17.61 -1.09 -0.15
N MET A 50 18.24 -1.26 1.01
CA MET A 50 17.53 -1.45 2.26
C MET A 50 17.36 -0.12 2.99
N ASN A 51 16.12 0.17 3.36
CA ASN A 51 15.73 1.25 4.24
C ASN A 51 15.14 0.66 5.54
N ILE A 52 15.61 1.16 6.68
CA ILE A 52 15.05 0.75 7.98
C ILE A 52 14.07 1.84 8.37
N GLY A 53 12.79 1.48 8.40
CA GLY A 53 11.73 2.38 8.80
C GLY A 53 11.86 2.80 10.26
N THR A 54 11.16 3.88 10.61
CA THR A 54 11.12 4.42 11.98
C THR A 54 10.78 3.32 12.98
N ILE A 55 11.58 3.23 14.05
CA ILE A 55 11.35 2.32 15.17
C ILE A 55 10.53 3.07 16.21
N TYR A 56 9.24 2.75 16.29
CA TYR A 56 8.34 3.28 17.31
C TYR A 56 8.46 2.44 18.56
N ILE A 57 8.71 3.08 19.70
CA ILE A 57 8.84 2.42 21.00
C ILE A 57 7.93 3.14 21.98
N SER A 58 7.01 2.40 22.60
CA SER A 58 6.07 2.94 23.59
C SER A 58 5.79 1.96 24.72
N LEU A 59 5.23 2.44 25.82
CA LEU A 59 4.60 1.59 26.83
C LEU A 59 3.13 1.36 26.47
N THR A 60 2.60 0.17 26.77
CA THR A 60 1.16 -0.02 26.78
C THR A 60 0.52 0.83 27.89
N ALA A 61 -0.78 1.11 27.78
CA ALA A 61 -1.57 1.69 28.87
C ALA A 61 -2.81 0.84 29.16
N GLY A 62 -3.19 0.76 30.43
CA GLY A 62 -4.43 0.12 30.84
C GLY A 62 -5.63 1.01 30.49
N LEU A 63 -6.78 0.39 30.16
CA LEU A 63 -7.99 1.12 29.74
C LEU A 63 -8.51 2.16 30.76
N ASN A 64 -8.17 1.99 32.05
CA ASN A 64 -8.60 2.89 33.13
C ASN A 64 -7.56 3.98 33.46
N GLN A 65 -6.40 3.99 32.79
CA GLN A 65 -5.37 4.99 33.00
C GLN A 65 -5.70 6.25 32.18
N ASP A 66 -5.76 7.41 32.84
CA ASP A 66 -5.90 8.71 32.18
C ASP A 66 -4.51 9.19 31.75
N ILE A 67 -4.05 8.68 30.60
CA ILE A 67 -2.73 8.96 30.03
C ILE A 67 -2.90 9.40 28.57
N GLN A 68 -2.21 10.47 28.21
CA GLN A 68 -2.18 10.96 26.83
C GLN A 68 -1.32 10.04 25.97
N LYS A 69 -1.80 9.65 24.78
CA LYS A 69 -1.09 8.75 23.84
C LYS A 69 0.37 9.18 23.62
N ASP A 70 0.60 10.46 23.38
CA ASP A 70 1.94 10.97 23.04
C ASP A 70 2.94 10.85 24.19
N SER A 71 2.46 10.75 25.43
CA SER A 71 3.31 10.54 26.60
C SER A 71 3.79 9.09 26.76
N LEU A 72 3.22 8.15 26.01
CA LEU A 72 3.61 6.74 26.03
C LEU A 72 4.87 6.45 25.19
N TYR A 73 5.22 7.34 24.25
CA TYR A 73 6.43 7.17 23.43
C TYR A 73 7.69 7.35 24.26
N ILE A 74 8.65 6.44 24.06
CA ILE A 74 9.89 6.41 24.83
C ILE A 74 11.01 7.08 24.02
N LYS A 75 11.58 8.15 24.60
CA LYS A 75 12.63 8.96 23.96
C LYS A 75 14.06 8.51 24.27
N ASN A 76 14.24 7.67 25.27
CA ASN A 76 15.53 7.27 25.82
C ASN A 76 15.68 5.74 25.99
N ALA A 77 15.13 4.98 25.05
CA ALA A 77 15.39 3.55 24.89
C ALA A 77 16.78 3.31 24.28
N ASN A 78 17.43 2.23 24.72
CA ASN A 78 18.62 1.71 24.07
C ASN A 78 18.18 0.70 22.99
N ILE A 79 18.70 0.85 21.79
CA ILE A 79 18.36 0.09 20.60
C ILE A 79 19.64 -0.52 20.06
N SER A 80 19.59 -1.81 19.75
CA SER A 80 20.63 -2.52 19.02
C SER A 80 19.99 -3.35 17.92
N MET A 81 20.37 -3.10 16.68
CA MET A 81 19.96 -3.89 15.53
C MET A 81 21.17 -4.62 14.96
N MET A 82 21.06 -5.92 14.76
CA MET A 82 22.11 -6.79 14.25
C MET A 82 21.68 -7.48 12.97
N TYR A 83 22.53 -7.46 11.95
CA TYR A 83 22.35 -8.17 10.69
C TYR A 83 23.70 -8.59 10.11
N LEU A 84 23.67 -9.52 9.16
CA LEU A 84 24.85 -9.92 8.39
C LEU A 84 24.96 -9.08 7.11
N ASN A 85 26.14 -8.52 6.85
CA ASN A 85 26.39 -7.82 5.59
C ASN A 85 26.70 -8.78 4.43
N SER A 86 26.86 -8.24 3.22
CA SER A 86 27.24 -9.00 2.01
C SER A 86 28.54 -9.82 2.09
N GLN A 87 29.32 -9.65 3.15
CA GLN A 87 30.56 -10.37 3.42
C GLN A 87 30.39 -11.38 4.58
N ASN A 88 29.16 -11.63 5.04
CA ASN A 88 28.82 -12.45 6.20
C ASN A 88 29.49 -11.97 7.51
N GLN A 89 29.64 -10.66 7.67
CA GLN A 89 30.13 -10.05 8.91
C GLN A 89 28.97 -9.45 9.68
N ASP A 90 29.00 -9.63 11.00
CA ASP A 90 28.03 -9.01 11.90
C ASP A 90 28.17 -7.48 11.86
N VAL A 91 27.08 -6.80 11.51
CA VAL A 91 26.93 -5.37 11.62
C VAL A 91 25.95 -5.07 12.73
N VAL A 92 26.32 -4.14 13.60
CA VAL A 92 25.49 -3.70 14.72
C VAL A 92 25.27 -2.19 14.62
N ILE A 93 24.00 -1.80 14.59
CA ILE A 93 23.56 -0.40 14.62
C ILE A 93 23.01 -0.13 16.01
N ASN A 94 23.57 0.87 16.69
CA ASN A 94 23.14 1.30 18.03
C ASN A 94 22.62 2.74 18.01
N ASN A 95 22.15 3.26 19.14
CA ASN A 95 21.82 4.67 19.27
C ASN A 95 23.00 5.59 18.93
N CYS A 96 22.69 6.79 18.45
CA CYS A 96 23.68 7.82 18.21
C CYS A 96 24.31 8.29 19.52
N THR A 97 25.61 8.58 19.44
CA THR A 97 26.39 9.28 20.46
C THR A 97 26.74 10.67 19.94
N GLU A 98 27.14 11.60 20.80
CA GLU A 98 27.47 12.99 20.41
C GLU A 98 28.55 13.10 19.32
N SER A 99 29.34 12.03 19.10
CA SER A 99 30.39 11.95 18.08
C SER A 99 30.13 10.90 16.99
N SER A 100 28.90 10.42 16.82
CA SER A 100 28.59 9.35 15.86
C SER A 100 28.71 9.84 14.41
N ASN A 101 29.82 9.49 13.75
CA ASN A 101 30.01 9.64 12.30
C ASN A 101 29.55 8.38 11.51
N TYR A 102 29.04 7.36 12.21
CA TYR A 102 28.58 6.10 11.65
C TYR A 102 27.04 6.02 11.73
N ILE A 103 26.48 5.07 10.98
CA ILE A 103 25.05 4.76 11.01
C ILE A 103 24.59 4.48 12.43
N CYS A 104 23.53 5.14 12.88
CA CYS A 104 23.01 5.02 14.24
C CYS A 104 21.54 5.44 14.33
N PHE A 105 20.88 5.08 15.43
CA PHE A 105 19.49 5.46 15.71
C PHE A 105 19.42 6.76 16.52
N GLU A 106 18.70 7.75 16.01
CA GLU A 106 18.40 9.01 16.69
C GLU A 106 16.89 9.16 16.89
N TYR A 107 16.48 9.60 18.08
CA TYR A 107 15.07 9.90 18.32
C TYR A 107 14.67 11.18 17.58
N ASN A 108 13.63 11.09 16.77
CA ASN A 108 13.02 12.19 16.05
C ASN A 108 11.70 12.57 16.71
N GLU A 109 11.60 13.83 17.16
CA GLU A 109 10.43 14.37 17.86
C GLU A 109 9.21 14.51 16.94
N ASP A 110 9.42 14.84 15.65
CA ASP A 110 8.32 15.04 14.69
C ASP A 110 7.63 13.71 14.35
N GLN A 111 8.38 12.61 14.32
CA GLN A 111 7.89 11.27 14.03
C GLN A 111 7.55 10.46 15.30
N ASN A 112 7.88 10.95 16.49
CA ASN A 112 7.75 10.20 17.75
C ASN A 112 8.37 8.79 17.70
N GLY A 113 9.58 8.70 17.16
CA GLY A 113 10.27 7.41 16.98
C GLY A 113 11.74 7.56 16.61
N TYR A 114 12.44 6.44 16.52
CA TYR A 114 13.86 6.41 16.20
C TYR A 114 14.09 6.22 14.70
N ILE A 115 14.84 7.14 14.11
CA ILE A 115 15.22 7.12 12.69
C ILE A 115 16.71 6.81 12.54
N ILE A 116 17.09 6.35 11.35
CA ILE A 116 18.51 6.21 11.00
C ILE A 116 19.14 7.57 10.68
N LYS A 117 20.33 7.80 11.24
CA LYS A 117 21.21 8.93 10.94
C LYS A 117 22.52 8.43 10.32
N ASN A 118 23.16 9.27 9.50
CA ASN A 118 24.56 9.11 9.04
C ASN A 118 24.88 7.77 8.33
N GLY A 119 23.90 7.14 7.70
CA GLY A 119 24.10 5.87 6.99
C GLY A 119 23.88 6.03 5.48
N PRO A 120 24.78 5.56 4.61
CA PRO A 120 24.40 5.26 3.25
C PRO A 120 23.33 4.14 3.24
N PRO A 121 22.58 3.96 2.14
CA PRO A 121 21.75 2.77 1.94
C PRO A 121 22.53 1.50 2.25
N ILE A 122 21.97 0.64 3.09
CA ILE A 122 22.59 -0.64 3.42
C ILE A 122 22.31 -1.61 2.26
N ASN A 123 23.33 -2.35 1.82
CA ASN A 123 23.13 -3.44 0.86
C ASN A 123 22.77 -4.72 1.63
N PRO A 124 21.52 -5.20 1.58
CA PRO A 124 21.11 -6.39 2.31
C PRO A 124 21.54 -7.67 1.60
N ASN A 125 21.62 -8.77 2.34
CA ASN A 125 21.51 -10.09 1.75
C ASN A 125 20.06 -10.56 1.91
N LEU A 126 19.42 -10.89 0.79
CA LEU A 126 18.08 -11.48 0.83
C LEU A 126 18.11 -12.83 1.56
N GLY A 127 17.05 -13.15 2.30
CA GLY A 127 16.95 -14.36 3.12
C GLY A 127 17.62 -14.28 4.50
N ASP A 128 18.42 -13.25 4.79
CA ASP A 128 19.07 -13.09 6.09
C ASP A 128 18.06 -12.73 7.19
N THR A 129 18.42 -13.06 8.43
CA THR A 129 17.65 -12.72 9.62
C THR A 129 18.21 -11.47 10.27
N ILE A 130 17.35 -10.50 10.56
CA ILE A 130 17.69 -9.29 11.29
C ILE A 130 17.15 -9.42 12.70
N HIS A 131 18.00 -9.07 13.67
CA HIS A 131 17.69 -9.10 15.09
C HIS A 131 17.57 -7.67 15.63
N LEU A 132 16.54 -7.42 16.42
CA LEU A 132 16.33 -6.16 17.12
C LEU A 132 16.29 -6.42 18.62
N GLN A 133 17.04 -5.62 19.38
CA GLN A 133 16.99 -5.57 20.83
C GLN A 133 16.67 -4.15 21.25
N VAL A 134 15.73 -4.02 22.18
CA VAL A 134 15.37 -2.74 22.78
C VAL A 134 15.32 -2.90 24.29
N SER A 135 15.96 -1.98 25.01
CA SER A 135 15.86 -1.91 26.46
C SER A 135 15.49 -0.51 26.94
N TYR A 136 14.63 -0.47 27.96
CA TYR A 136 14.19 0.76 28.60
C TYR A 136 13.90 0.47 30.09
N GLN A 137 14.67 1.10 30.99
CA GLN A 137 14.60 0.82 32.43
C GLN A 137 14.75 -0.69 32.70
N ASP A 138 13.75 -1.33 33.31
CA ASP A 138 13.72 -2.77 33.60
C ASP A 138 13.11 -3.61 32.46
N TYR A 139 12.63 -2.97 31.39
CA TYR A 139 12.08 -3.65 30.22
C TYR A 139 13.20 -4.01 29.23
N GLU A 140 13.20 -5.25 28.77
CA GLU A 140 14.07 -5.76 27.71
C GLU A 140 13.26 -6.64 26.78
N ILE A 141 13.29 -6.29 25.48
CA ILE A 141 12.64 -7.07 24.43
C ILE A 141 13.65 -7.53 23.38
N THR A 142 13.29 -8.59 22.67
CA THR A 142 14.00 -9.01 21.48
C THR A 142 13.01 -9.33 20.38
N ALA A 143 13.39 -9.08 19.13
CA ALA A 143 12.57 -9.39 17.96
C ALA A 143 13.46 -9.87 16.81
N LYS A 144 12.87 -10.58 15.86
CA LYS A 144 13.56 -11.00 14.63
C LYS A 144 12.62 -10.98 13.44
N THR A 145 13.13 -10.56 12.29
CA THR A 145 12.46 -10.65 10.98
C THR A 145 13.40 -11.33 10.00
N LYS A 146 12.85 -11.97 8.97
CA LYS A 146 13.62 -12.57 7.89
C LYS A 146 13.35 -11.81 6.60
N LEU A 147 14.42 -11.32 5.98
CA LEU A 147 14.34 -10.63 4.70
C LEU A 147 13.78 -11.60 3.64
N PRO A 148 12.81 -11.18 2.80
CA PRO A 148 12.33 -12.02 1.70
C PRO A 148 13.46 -12.45 0.77
N ASN A 149 13.36 -13.64 0.16
CA ASN A 149 14.44 -14.21 -0.66
C ASN A 149 14.51 -13.60 -2.06
N ASP A 150 13.35 -13.31 -2.65
CA ASP A 150 13.21 -12.82 -4.01
C ASP A 150 11.82 -12.22 -4.25
N ILE A 151 11.74 -11.40 -5.29
CA ILE A 151 10.50 -10.97 -5.91
C ILE A 151 10.71 -11.00 -7.42
N ILE A 152 9.91 -11.79 -8.12
CA ILE A 152 9.88 -11.79 -9.59
C ILE A 152 8.49 -11.36 -10.01
N ILE A 153 8.38 -10.20 -10.64
CA ILE A 153 7.13 -9.72 -11.25
C ILE A 153 7.29 -9.62 -12.76
N SER A 154 6.21 -9.96 -13.48
CA SER A 154 6.10 -9.75 -14.92
C SER A 154 4.64 -9.55 -15.32
N SER A 155 4.41 -8.95 -16.48
CA SER A 155 3.06 -8.84 -17.07
C SER A 155 3.03 -9.52 -18.43
N ASN A 156 3.18 -10.84 -18.44
CA ASN A 156 3.29 -11.64 -19.67
C ASN A 156 2.00 -12.40 -20.01
N ASP A 157 1.03 -12.44 -19.09
CA ASP A 157 -0.25 -13.13 -19.32
C ASP A 157 -1.21 -12.25 -20.14
N SER A 158 -1.31 -12.57 -21.42
CA SER A 158 -2.21 -11.95 -22.41
C SER A 158 -3.42 -12.83 -22.74
N SER A 159 -3.70 -13.86 -21.93
CA SER A 159 -4.84 -14.73 -22.16
C SER A 159 -6.15 -13.92 -22.20
N PRO A 160 -7.06 -14.21 -23.15
CA PRO A 160 -8.24 -13.39 -23.33
C PRO A 160 -9.13 -13.45 -22.08
N TYR A 161 -9.76 -12.33 -21.77
CA TYR A 161 -10.80 -12.25 -20.76
C TYR A 161 -12.16 -12.53 -21.39
N LEU A 162 -12.91 -13.49 -20.86
CA LEU A 162 -14.24 -13.84 -21.36
C LEU A 162 -15.30 -12.89 -20.78
N CYS A 163 -15.88 -12.07 -21.64
CA CYS A 163 -16.94 -11.12 -21.32
C CYS A 163 -18.20 -11.49 -22.10
N ASP A 164 -19.28 -11.93 -21.43
CA ASP A 164 -20.56 -12.24 -22.06
C ASP A 164 -20.48 -13.18 -23.29
N GLY A 165 -19.46 -14.05 -23.33
CA GLY A 165 -19.20 -14.99 -24.42
C GLY A 165 -18.18 -14.51 -25.45
N ASP A 166 -17.77 -13.24 -25.40
CA ASP A 166 -16.72 -12.66 -26.25
C ASP A 166 -15.35 -12.69 -25.55
N GLU A 167 -14.32 -13.06 -26.31
CA GLU A 167 -12.93 -13.02 -25.85
C GLU A 167 -12.34 -11.63 -26.07
N LEU A 168 -12.09 -10.92 -24.97
CA LEU A 168 -11.45 -9.61 -24.98
C LEU A 168 -9.94 -9.76 -24.78
N PRO A 169 -9.09 -9.12 -25.61
CA PRO A 169 -7.64 -9.18 -25.43
C PRO A 169 -7.24 -8.40 -24.17
N VAL A 170 -6.32 -8.93 -23.36
CA VAL A 170 -5.78 -8.25 -22.18
C VAL A 170 -4.36 -7.75 -22.50
N LYS A 171 -4.06 -6.48 -22.15
CA LYS A 171 -2.75 -5.88 -22.44
C LYS A 171 -1.67 -6.46 -21.52
N THR A 172 -0.44 -6.45 -22.02
CA THR A 172 0.79 -6.65 -21.24
C THR A 172 1.42 -5.30 -20.94
N VAL A 173 2.07 -5.12 -19.79
CA VAL A 173 2.78 -3.88 -19.43
C VAL A 173 4.26 -4.13 -19.12
N ASN A 174 5.09 -3.11 -19.31
CA ASN A 174 6.50 -3.15 -18.94
C ASN A 174 6.64 -2.99 -17.42
N THR A 175 6.99 -4.07 -16.72
CA THR A 175 7.23 -4.08 -15.27
C THR A 175 8.69 -3.81 -14.88
N ASP A 176 9.56 -3.55 -15.85
CA ASP A 176 11.01 -3.30 -15.68
C ASP A 176 11.38 -1.86 -16.10
N ASN A 177 10.48 -0.90 -15.85
CA ASN A 177 10.63 0.48 -16.28
C ASN A 177 10.85 1.52 -15.16
N PHE A 178 10.89 1.11 -13.89
CA PHE A 178 11.03 2.05 -12.77
C PHE A 178 12.22 2.99 -12.93
N LEU A 179 13.44 2.45 -13.00
CA LEU A 179 14.64 3.29 -13.08
C LEU A 179 14.71 4.08 -14.41
N PRO A 180 14.48 3.46 -15.59
CA PRO A 180 14.48 4.22 -16.85
C PRO A 180 13.49 5.39 -16.90
N VAL A 181 12.25 5.20 -16.42
CA VAL A 181 11.25 6.27 -16.35
C VAL A 181 11.63 7.32 -15.32
N PHE A 182 12.11 6.90 -14.13
CA PHE A 182 12.57 7.81 -13.10
C PHE A 182 13.74 8.68 -13.57
N GLU A 183 14.76 8.09 -14.20
CA GLU A 183 15.89 8.83 -14.78
C GLU A 183 15.43 9.82 -15.86
N SER A 184 14.44 9.43 -16.68
CA SER A 184 13.86 10.30 -17.72
C SER A 184 13.11 11.49 -17.10
N LEU A 185 12.33 11.26 -16.04
CA LEU A 185 11.62 12.31 -15.28
C LEU A 185 12.60 13.30 -14.66
N ILE A 186 13.62 12.80 -13.95
CA ILE A 186 14.66 13.63 -13.35
C ILE A 186 15.36 14.46 -14.42
N SER A 187 15.74 13.86 -15.55
CA SER A 187 16.37 14.55 -16.67
C SER A 187 15.48 15.66 -17.24
N PHE A 188 14.17 15.40 -17.38
CA PHE A 188 13.20 16.40 -17.80
C PHE A 188 13.16 17.58 -16.82
N PHE A 189 12.99 17.31 -15.52
CA PHE A 189 12.93 18.37 -14.51
C PHE A 189 14.22 19.20 -14.44
N PHE A 190 15.38 18.57 -14.62
CA PHE A 190 16.66 19.29 -14.71
C PHE A 190 16.72 20.20 -15.95
N ASN A 191 16.32 19.70 -17.12
CA ASN A 191 16.37 20.45 -18.38
C ASN A 191 15.39 21.63 -18.39
N GLU A 192 14.23 21.48 -17.75
CA GLU A 192 13.26 22.56 -17.57
C GLU A 192 13.62 23.53 -16.43
N GLY A 193 14.72 23.29 -15.71
CA GLY A 193 15.18 24.14 -14.61
C GLY A 193 14.27 24.09 -13.37
N ILE A 194 13.48 23.03 -13.24
CA ILE A 194 12.56 22.80 -12.11
C ILE A 194 13.33 22.32 -10.88
N ILE A 195 14.40 21.53 -11.09
CA ILE A 195 15.29 21.03 -10.04
C ILE A 195 16.75 21.39 -10.31
N SER A 196 17.56 21.43 -9.26
CA SER A 196 19.02 21.65 -9.33
C SER A 196 19.76 20.60 -8.50
N PHE A 197 21.08 20.48 -8.72
CA PHE A 197 21.92 19.54 -7.98
C PHE A 197 21.98 19.84 -6.48
N ASP A 198 21.72 21.08 -6.08
CA ASP A 198 21.76 21.52 -4.69
C ASP A 198 20.59 20.94 -3.86
N ASN A 199 19.47 20.59 -4.52
CA ASN A 199 18.25 20.13 -3.85
C ASN A 199 17.89 18.66 -4.20
N ILE A 200 18.79 17.91 -4.85
CA ILE A 200 18.48 16.59 -5.39
C ILE A 200 18.09 15.56 -4.32
N ASN A 201 18.60 15.73 -3.09
CA ASN A 201 18.35 14.82 -1.96
C ASN A 201 16.99 15.05 -1.29
N GLU A 202 16.30 16.14 -1.62
CA GLU A 202 14.96 16.47 -1.11
C GLU A 202 13.87 16.15 -2.16
N LEU A 203 14.22 15.48 -3.25
CA LEU A 203 13.32 15.20 -4.35
C LEU A 203 12.32 14.10 -3.99
N ASN A 204 11.10 14.53 -3.69
CA ASN A 204 9.91 13.71 -3.78
C ASN A 204 9.22 13.99 -5.13
N PRO A 205 9.23 13.06 -6.11
CA PRO A 205 8.55 13.25 -7.39
C PRO A 205 7.06 13.54 -7.24
N PHE A 206 6.42 13.00 -6.19
CA PHE A 206 5.02 13.28 -5.88
C PHE A 206 4.82 14.77 -5.60
N ASP A 207 5.60 15.34 -4.69
CA ASP A 207 5.49 16.76 -4.34
C ASP A 207 5.87 17.64 -5.53
N LEU A 208 6.87 17.25 -6.31
CA LEU A 208 7.32 18.03 -7.45
C LEU A 208 6.25 18.15 -8.54
N ILE A 209 5.68 17.01 -8.98
CA ILE A 209 4.66 16.96 -10.04
C ILE A 209 3.42 17.76 -9.61
N ASN A 210 2.99 17.60 -8.36
CA ASN A 210 1.79 18.26 -7.87
C ASN A 210 1.96 19.78 -7.75
N ASN A 211 3.17 20.28 -7.48
CA ASN A 211 3.48 21.70 -7.30
C ASN A 211 3.93 22.44 -8.56
N LEU A 212 3.99 21.80 -9.74
CA LEU A 212 4.35 22.47 -11.00
C LEU A 212 3.43 23.67 -11.30
N ASP A 213 3.91 24.79 -11.82
CA ASP A 213 2.97 25.78 -12.37
C ASP A 213 2.25 25.25 -13.63
N SER A 214 1.22 25.96 -14.11
CA SER A 214 0.44 25.50 -15.28
C SER A 214 1.30 25.30 -16.54
N LEU A 215 2.31 26.15 -16.76
CA LEU A 215 3.17 26.06 -17.95
C LEU A 215 4.06 24.82 -17.88
N ASN A 216 4.72 24.61 -16.74
CA ASN A 216 5.59 23.47 -16.51
C ASN A 216 4.81 22.15 -16.48
N TYR A 217 3.56 22.17 -16.01
CA TYR A 217 2.70 20.99 -16.09
C TYR A 217 2.31 20.64 -17.53
N THR A 218 1.98 21.61 -18.38
CA THR A 218 1.72 21.33 -19.81
C THR A 218 2.95 20.69 -20.47
N LYS A 219 4.15 21.20 -20.20
CA LYS A 219 5.39 20.59 -20.70
C LYS A 219 5.61 19.17 -20.15
N TYR A 220 5.27 18.93 -18.89
CA TYR A 220 5.33 17.61 -18.28
C TYR A 220 4.37 16.63 -18.98
N GLN A 221 3.14 17.05 -19.27
CA GLN A 221 2.17 16.23 -20.01
C GLN A 221 2.69 15.90 -21.41
N GLU A 222 3.16 16.90 -22.15
CA GLU A 222 3.79 16.69 -23.47
C GLU A 222 4.99 15.74 -23.37
N PHE A 223 5.80 15.84 -22.32
CA PHE A 223 6.91 14.93 -22.08
C PHE A 223 6.43 13.49 -21.88
N ILE A 224 5.43 13.26 -21.03
CA ILE A 224 4.86 11.93 -20.76
C ILE A 224 4.25 11.32 -22.02
N GLU A 225 3.48 12.09 -22.79
CA GLU A 225 2.85 11.66 -24.05
C GLU A 225 3.89 11.27 -25.12
N ASN A 226 5.08 11.86 -25.07
CA ASN A 226 6.17 11.58 -26.01
C ASN A 226 7.13 10.49 -25.51
N LEU A 227 6.92 9.90 -24.33
CA LEU A 227 7.70 8.74 -23.90
C LEU A 227 7.35 7.53 -24.77
N ASP A 228 8.37 6.75 -25.13
CA ASP A 228 8.20 5.52 -25.89
C ASP A 228 7.29 4.54 -25.13
N ASP A 229 6.30 3.94 -25.80
CA ASP A 229 5.42 2.90 -25.24
C ASP A 229 6.22 1.69 -24.72
N SER A 230 7.42 1.45 -25.28
CA SER A 230 8.35 0.42 -24.79
C SER A 230 8.93 0.76 -23.41
N LEU A 231 8.99 2.05 -23.07
CA LEU A 231 9.45 2.58 -21.80
C LEU A 231 8.30 2.72 -20.79
N LEU A 232 7.22 3.41 -21.16
CA LEU A 232 6.07 3.66 -20.28
C LEU A 232 4.80 3.07 -20.89
N SER A 233 4.36 1.94 -20.36
CA SER A 233 3.10 1.35 -20.81
C SER A 233 1.89 2.16 -20.36
N SER A 234 0.88 2.24 -21.22
CA SER A 234 -0.37 2.95 -20.96
C SER A 234 -1.58 2.02 -20.91
N ILE A 235 -2.50 2.31 -20.00
CA ILE A 235 -3.79 1.64 -19.88
C ILE A 235 -4.90 2.64 -20.09
N ASP A 236 -5.99 2.19 -20.70
CA ASP A 236 -7.17 3.02 -20.92
C ASP A 236 -8.21 2.59 -19.91
N LEU A 237 -8.44 3.43 -18.91
CA LEU A 237 -9.47 3.14 -17.93
C LEU A 237 -10.83 3.27 -18.63
N ARG A 238 -11.72 2.27 -18.47
CA ARG A 238 -13.09 2.22 -19.06
C ARG A 238 -14.19 2.35 -18.00
N ASP A 239 -15.31 3.00 -18.34
CA ASP A 239 -16.38 3.45 -17.43
C ASP A 239 -17.76 2.94 -17.86
N ASN A 240 -17.83 2.14 -18.91
CA ASN A 240 -19.07 1.61 -19.42
C ASN A 240 -18.96 0.11 -19.71
N GLY A 241 -20.05 -0.62 -19.43
CA GLY A 241 -20.21 -2.05 -19.75
C GLY A 241 -20.01 -2.98 -18.54
N ASN A 242 -20.93 -3.94 -18.41
CA ASN A 242 -21.02 -4.89 -17.28
C ASN A 242 -19.72 -5.69 -17.04
N CYS A 243 -18.89 -5.84 -18.07
CA CYS A 243 -17.62 -6.55 -17.95
C CYS A 243 -16.49 -5.67 -17.44
N TYR A 244 -16.50 -4.36 -17.69
CA TYR A 244 -15.36 -3.50 -17.38
C TYR A 244 -15.35 -3.04 -15.94
N ILE A 245 -16.54 -2.80 -15.38
CA ILE A 245 -16.74 -2.18 -14.07
C ILE A 245 -17.87 -2.89 -13.32
N GLY A 246 -17.84 -2.90 -11.99
CA GLY A 246 -18.96 -3.38 -11.17
C GLY A 246 -18.79 -4.77 -10.52
N SER A 247 -17.65 -5.46 -10.70
CA SER A 247 -17.36 -6.67 -9.92
C SER A 247 -15.86 -6.93 -9.73
N PHE A 248 -15.53 -7.88 -8.84
CA PHE A 248 -14.17 -8.44 -8.66
C PHE A 248 -13.75 -9.36 -9.82
N ALA A 249 -14.66 -9.67 -10.74
CA ALA A 249 -14.38 -10.42 -11.94
C ALA A 249 -14.24 -9.48 -13.15
N SER A 250 -14.25 -8.16 -12.98
CA SER A 250 -14.18 -7.22 -14.10
C SER A 250 -12.92 -7.42 -14.96
N TYR A 251 -13.03 -7.00 -16.22
CA TYR A 251 -11.99 -7.03 -17.23
C TYR A 251 -10.69 -6.42 -16.67
N PRO A 252 -9.59 -7.19 -16.61
CA PRO A 252 -8.31 -6.68 -16.17
C PRO A 252 -7.69 -5.81 -17.27
N TYR A 253 -7.20 -4.63 -16.91
CA TYR A 253 -6.43 -3.80 -17.85
C TYR A 253 -5.11 -4.49 -18.24
N PHE A 254 -4.51 -5.17 -17.27
CA PHE A 254 -3.37 -6.06 -17.42
C PHE A 254 -3.32 -7.03 -16.24
N ARG A 255 -2.41 -8.01 -16.29
CA ARG A 255 -2.21 -8.98 -15.21
C ARG A 255 -0.77 -8.95 -14.72
N ILE A 256 -0.57 -9.07 -13.41
CA ILE A 256 0.76 -9.19 -12.80
C ILE A 256 0.94 -10.64 -12.38
N ASN A 257 1.87 -11.33 -13.04
CA ASN A 257 2.41 -12.58 -12.54
C ASN A 257 3.45 -12.26 -11.48
N PHE A 258 3.35 -12.91 -10.32
CA PHE A 258 4.41 -12.94 -9.34
C PHE A 258 4.83 -14.38 -9.02
N GLU A 259 6.11 -14.55 -8.72
CA GLU A 259 6.70 -15.75 -8.13
C GLU A 259 7.47 -15.33 -6.87
N SER A 260 7.29 -16.07 -5.78
CA SER A 260 8.01 -15.90 -4.53
C SER A 260 8.28 -17.25 -3.90
N ASN A 261 9.52 -17.46 -3.44
CA ASN A 261 9.95 -18.70 -2.80
C ASN A 261 9.53 -18.85 -1.33
N SER A 262 8.70 -17.95 -0.82
CA SER A 262 8.20 -17.93 0.55
C SER A 262 6.67 -18.10 0.59
N ASN A 263 6.14 -18.66 1.70
CA ASN A 263 4.69 -18.77 1.95
C ASN A 263 4.11 -17.37 2.26
N THR A 264 4.21 -16.45 1.31
CA THR A 264 4.10 -15.01 1.57
C THR A 264 2.96 -14.39 0.79
N SER A 265 2.30 -13.44 1.45
CA SER A 265 1.31 -12.59 0.83
C SER A 265 1.99 -11.48 0.03
N ILE A 266 1.29 -10.96 -0.96
CA ILE A 266 1.74 -9.83 -1.77
C ILE A 266 0.89 -8.62 -1.44
N ASN A 267 1.54 -7.50 -1.18
CA ASN A 267 0.89 -6.19 -1.15
C ASN A 267 1.09 -5.53 -2.51
N ILE A 268 0.01 -5.00 -3.09
CA ILE A 268 0.02 -4.15 -4.28
C ILE A 268 -0.36 -2.75 -3.83
N ILE A 269 0.62 -1.85 -3.82
CA ILE A 269 0.42 -0.45 -3.48
C ILE A 269 0.37 0.33 -4.80
N ASN A 270 -0.75 1.00 -5.05
CA ASN A 270 -0.85 1.91 -6.18
C ASN A 270 -0.86 3.36 -5.69
N THR A 271 0.13 4.14 -6.14
CA THR A 271 0.28 5.56 -5.84
C THR A 271 0.06 6.37 -7.11
N ALA A 272 -1.01 7.15 -7.16
CA ALA A 272 -1.24 8.12 -8.22
C ALA A 272 -0.43 9.40 -7.97
N LEU A 273 0.58 9.67 -8.80
CA LEU A 273 1.52 10.77 -8.56
C LEU A 273 0.93 12.16 -8.84
N GLU A 274 -0.09 12.25 -9.70
CA GLU A 274 -0.74 13.50 -10.09
C GLU A 274 -1.99 13.81 -9.25
N SER A 275 -2.23 13.04 -8.18
CA SER A 275 -3.51 13.09 -7.47
C SER A 275 -3.84 14.48 -6.91
N GLU A 276 -2.90 15.22 -6.28
CA GLU A 276 -3.18 16.57 -5.73
C GLU A 276 -3.43 17.63 -6.79
N ARG A 277 -2.85 17.45 -7.99
CA ARG A 277 -3.08 18.36 -9.11
C ARG A 277 -4.44 18.14 -9.74
N ILE A 278 -4.79 16.88 -9.98
CA ILE A 278 -6.10 16.48 -10.51
C ILE A 278 -7.22 16.86 -9.51
N LYS A 279 -6.89 17.02 -8.21
CA LYS A 279 -7.80 17.59 -7.19
C LYS A 279 -8.12 19.06 -7.40
N ASN A 280 -7.20 19.88 -7.93
CA ASN A 280 -7.27 21.35 -7.92
C ASN A 280 -7.96 21.99 -9.13
N THR A 281 -8.40 21.19 -10.10
CA THR A 281 -9.18 21.69 -11.24
C THR A 281 -10.66 21.72 -10.90
N PHE A 282 -11.16 22.92 -10.58
CA PHE A 282 -12.58 23.26 -10.78
C PHE A 282 -12.86 23.17 -12.28
N GLU A 283 -13.61 22.16 -12.66
CA GLU A 283 -14.15 22.08 -14.01
C GLU A 283 -15.45 22.86 -14.06
N GLN A 284 -15.34 24.16 -14.37
CA GLN A 284 -16.49 24.92 -14.85
C GLN A 284 -16.85 24.41 -16.22
N GLY A 285 -17.82 23.52 -16.21
CA GLY A 285 -18.46 23.06 -17.40
C GLY A 285 -19.48 24.04 -17.95
N ASN A 286 -19.44 24.24 -19.27
CA ASN A 286 -20.51 24.84 -20.04
C ASN A 286 -21.62 23.83 -20.35
N ASN A 287 -22.53 23.53 -19.42
CA ASN A 287 -23.92 23.36 -19.82
C ASN A 287 -24.87 23.69 -18.68
N GLU A 288 -25.81 24.58 -19.00
CA GLU A 288 -26.95 25.00 -18.20
C GLU A 288 -27.92 23.83 -17.86
N THR A 289 -27.52 22.56 -18.04
CA THR A 289 -28.37 21.36 -17.97
C THR A 289 -27.74 20.11 -17.32
N GLY A 290 -26.55 20.17 -16.70
CA GLY A 290 -25.94 19.00 -16.03
C GLY A 290 -26.73 18.47 -14.82
N ILE A 291 -26.74 17.15 -14.62
CA ILE A 291 -27.27 16.49 -13.42
C ILE A 291 -26.24 16.63 -12.30
N ASP A 292 -26.69 16.95 -11.08
CA ASP A 292 -25.87 16.92 -9.86
C ASP A 292 -25.66 15.45 -9.45
N LEU A 293 -24.63 14.82 -10.02
CA LEU A 293 -24.39 13.38 -9.90
C LEU A 293 -23.83 12.97 -8.53
N ASN A 294 -23.36 13.93 -7.72
CA ASN A 294 -22.81 13.70 -6.38
C ASN A 294 -23.69 14.26 -5.24
N CYS A 295 -24.84 14.85 -5.59
CA CYS A 295 -25.81 15.44 -4.67
C CYS A 295 -25.20 16.54 -3.77
N ASN A 296 -24.14 17.23 -4.22
CA ASN A 296 -23.53 18.32 -3.48
C ASN A 296 -23.97 19.72 -3.98
N ASP A 297 -25.00 19.77 -4.82
CA ASP A 297 -25.53 20.94 -5.50
C ASP A 297 -24.56 21.58 -6.54
N ILE A 298 -23.50 20.87 -6.95
CA ILE A 298 -22.51 21.33 -7.94
C ILE A 298 -22.59 20.45 -9.21
N ARG A 299 -22.86 21.10 -10.35
CA ARG A 299 -22.96 20.46 -11.69
C ARG A 299 -21.65 20.70 -12.46
N GLY A 300 -20.94 19.65 -12.91
CA GLY A 300 -19.61 19.79 -13.54
C GLY A 300 -19.53 19.46 -15.03
N GLU A 301 -18.57 20.07 -15.76
CA GLU A 301 -18.01 19.54 -17.04
C GLU A 301 -16.52 19.90 -17.25
N GLY A 302 -15.73 19.03 -17.88
CA GLY A 302 -14.42 19.33 -18.49
C GLY A 302 -13.45 18.14 -18.68
N ASN A 303 -12.30 18.37 -19.32
CA ASN A 303 -11.32 17.35 -19.78
C ASN A 303 -10.21 16.99 -18.76
N SER A 304 -10.42 17.15 -17.46
CA SER A 304 -9.39 17.01 -16.43
C SER A 304 -9.93 16.57 -15.05
N ALA A 305 -11.14 16.02 -14.99
CA ALA A 305 -11.61 15.25 -13.83
C ALA A 305 -10.95 13.86 -13.74
N GLY A 306 -10.63 13.40 -12.53
CA GLY A 306 -10.19 12.02 -12.26
C GLY A 306 -11.29 11.00 -12.56
N TYR A 307 -10.96 9.89 -13.23
CA TYR A 307 -11.97 9.01 -13.88
C TYR A 307 -13.08 8.56 -12.96
N TYR A 308 -12.66 8.25 -11.75
CA TYR A 308 -13.50 7.51 -10.84
C TYR A 308 -14.56 8.45 -10.22
N GLN A 309 -14.50 9.75 -10.53
CA GLN A 309 -15.62 10.65 -10.33
C GLN A 309 -16.83 10.40 -11.24
N ASN A 310 -16.77 9.49 -12.22
CA ASN A 310 -17.96 9.07 -12.97
C ASN A 310 -18.38 7.64 -12.63
N LEU A 311 -17.43 6.76 -12.33
CA LEU A 311 -17.66 5.33 -12.06
C LEU A 311 -18.47 5.02 -10.80
N PHE A 312 -18.28 5.80 -9.74
CA PHE A 312 -19.04 5.65 -8.49
C PHE A 312 -20.37 6.41 -8.51
N TYR A 313 -20.55 7.31 -9.47
CA TYR A 313 -21.60 8.33 -9.42
C TYR A 313 -22.86 7.98 -10.21
N ASP A 314 -22.77 7.12 -11.23
CA ASP A 314 -23.95 6.56 -11.89
C ASP A 314 -24.86 5.80 -10.89
N TYR A 315 -24.28 5.31 -9.78
CA TYR A 315 -25.00 4.63 -8.70
C TYR A 315 -25.29 5.52 -7.46
N ALA A 316 -24.65 6.68 -7.32
CA ALA A 316 -24.71 7.51 -6.10
C ALA A 316 -26.07 8.19 -5.89
N CYS A 317 -26.78 8.55 -6.97
CA CYS A 317 -28.12 9.13 -6.87
C CYS A 317 -29.23 8.09 -6.65
N GLN A 318 -28.89 6.79 -6.62
CA GLN A 318 -29.84 5.69 -6.43
C GLN A 318 -29.50 4.89 -5.17
N TYR A 319 -30.09 5.32 -4.05
CA TYR A 319 -30.22 4.61 -2.77
C TYR A 319 -28.97 4.49 -1.87
N ASP A 320 -29.21 4.78 -0.58
CA ASP A 320 -28.28 4.81 0.57
C ASP A 320 -27.51 3.50 0.88
N ALA A 321 -27.62 2.44 0.06
CA ALA A 321 -27.10 1.11 0.38
C ALA A 321 -25.77 0.76 -0.32
N THR A 322 -25.44 1.41 -1.44
CA THR A 322 -24.28 1.03 -2.26
C THR A 322 -22.95 1.57 -1.68
N PHE A 323 -23.00 2.60 -0.84
CA PHE A 323 -21.78 3.20 -0.25
C PHE A 323 -21.14 2.35 0.85
N ASP A 324 -21.90 1.54 1.57
CA ASP A 324 -21.35 0.78 2.70
C ASP A 324 -20.44 -0.37 2.25
N ILE A 325 -20.66 -0.96 1.06
CA ILE A 325 -19.72 -1.94 0.52
C ILE A 325 -18.42 -1.28 0.07
N PHE A 326 -18.43 -0.02 -0.37
CA PHE A 326 -17.20 0.67 -0.77
C PHE A 326 -16.33 1.06 0.42
N LYS A 327 -16.92 1.47 1.54
CA LYS A 327 -16.18 1.70 2.80
C LYS A 327 -15.39 0.46 3.23
N ILE A 328 -15.91 -0.74 2.93
CA ILE A 328 -15.22 -2.01 3.22
C ILE A 328 -13.95 -2.19 2.37
N TRP A 329 -13.93 -1.71 1.12
CA TRP A 329 -12.88 -2.04 0.15
C TRP A 329 -11.98 -0.87 -0.25
N LYS A 330 -12.37 0.38 0.02
CA LYS A 330 -11.72 1.59 -0.52
C LYS A 330 -11.46 2.68 0.52
N ASP A 331 -11.60 2.32 1.80
CA ASP A 331 -11.69 3.23 2.95
C ASP A 331 -12.87 4.20 2.86
N ASP A 332 -13.00 5.03 3.90
CA ASP A 332 -13.96 6.12 3.92
C ASP A 332 -13.70 7.10 2.78
N ILE A 333 -14.75 7.41 2.05
CA ILE A 333 -14.78 8.54 1.12
C ILE A 333 -14.69 9.81 1.96
N THR A 334 -13.65 10.60 1.72
CA THR A 334 -13.43 11.87 2.42
C THR A 334 -13.75 13.05 1.51
N PHE A 335 -13.90 14.23 2.11
CA PHE A 335 -14.07 15.48 1.39
C PHE A 335 -13.05 16.49 1.90
N ASP A 336 -12.65 17.44 1.05
CA ASP A 336 -11.83 18.57 1.49
C ASP A 336 -12.59 19.82 1.86
N GLU A 337 -11.83 20.86 2.22
CA GLU A 337 -12.34 22.16 2.65
C GLU A 337 -13.24 22.82 1.58
N GLU A 338 -13.10 22.42 0.31
CA GLU A 338 -13.91 22.85 -0.82
C GLU A 338 -15.01 21.84 -1.22
N ASN A 339 -15.33 20.85 -0.37
CA ASN A 339 -16.31 19.79 -0.60
C ASN A 339 -16.01 18.90 -1.83
N ARG A 340 -14.75 18.74 -2.22
CA ARG A 340 -14.36 17.82 -3.29
C ARG A 340 -14.13 16.42 -2.74
N LEU A 341 -14.64 15.40 -3.44
CA LEU A 341 -14.50 14.01 -3.04
C LEU A 341 -13.03 13.55 -3.10
N ARG A 342 -12.62 12.76 -2.10
CA ARG A 342 -11.29 12.20 -1.93
C ARG A 342 -11.33 10.69 -1.66
N PHE A 343 -10.52 9.97 -2.44
CA PHE A 343 -10.16 8.58 -2.15
C PHE A 343 -8.76 8.51 -1.55
N THR A 344 -8.53 7.52 -0.69
CA THR A 344 -7.20 7.21 -0.16
C THR A 344 -6.20 6.99 -1.30
N ASN A 345 -5.04 7.62 -1.17
CA ASN A 345 -3.89 7.47 -2.06
C ASN A 345 -2.62 7.60 -1.21
N PRO A 346 -1.69 6.62 -1.21
CA PRO A 346 -1.76 5.37 -1.96
C PRO A 346 -2.84 4.42 -1.45
N PHE A 347 -3.27 3.49 -2.32
CA PHE A 347 -4.20 2.42 -1.94
C PHE A 347 -3.48 1.06 -1.95
N VAL A 348 -3.78 0.21 -0.96
CA VAL A 348 -3.13 -1.10 -0.78
C VAL A 348 -4.12 -2.24 -1.03
N TRP A 349 -3.75 -3.15 -1.93
CA TRP A 349 -4.44 -4.41 -2.15
C TRP A 349 -3.60 -5.58 -1.67
N LEU A 350 -4.26 -6.59 -1.12
CA LEU A 350 -3.62 -7.85 -0.75
C LEU A 350 -3.93 -8.90 -1.82
N ALA A 351 -2.92 -9.69 -2.17
CA ALA A 351 -3.07 -10.81 -3.07
C ALA A 351 -2.24 -12.01 -2.60
N ASP A 352 -2.84 -13.20 -2.66
CA ASP A 352 -2.20 -14.49 -2.37
C ASP A 352 -2.16 -15.40 -3.60
N THR A 353 -2.83 -15.02 -4.69
CA THR A 353 -2.87 -15.78 -5.95
C THR A 353 -2.31 -14.99 -7.13
N SER A 354 -1.47 -15.66 -7.93
CA SER A 354 -0.92 -15.19 -9.19
C SER A 354 -1.66 -15.88 -10.37
N PRO A 355 -1.99 -15.18 -11.48
CA PRO A 355 -1.80 -13.76 -11.73
C PRO A 355 -2.78 -12.87 -10.96
N ILE A 356 -2.34 -11.66 -10.62
CA ILE A 356 -3.19 -10.61 -10.06
C ILE A 356 -3.86 -9.84 -11.21
N PRO A 357 -5.20 -9.85 -11.32
CA PRO A 357 -5.93 -9.09 -12.33
C PRO A 357 -6.01 -7.61 -11.96
N MET A 358 -5.22 -6.75 -12.60
CA MET A 358 -5.20 -5.30 -12.35
C MET A 358 -6.38 -4.64 -13.08
N MET A 359 -7.52 -4.61 -12.41
CA MET A 359 -8.79 -4.05 -12.90
C MET A 359 -9.10 -2.67 -12.32
N TRP A 360 -10.26 -2.10 -12.64
CA TRP A 360 -10.74 -0.79 -12.19
C TRP A 360 -10.58 -0.54 -10.68
N LEU A 361 -10.74 -1.56 -9.84
CA LEU A 361 -10.55 -1.48 -8.38
C LEU A 361 -9.12 -1.12 -7.96
N TYR A 362 -8.11 -1.22 -8.82
CA TYR A 362 -6.73 -0.86 -8.46
C TYR A 362 -6.42 0.61 -8.69
N PHE A 363 -7.31 1.36 -9.36
CA PHE A 363 -7.02 2.73 -9.79
C PHE A 363 -8.08 3.67 -9.21
N ASN A 364 -7.63 4.77 -8.58
CA ASN A 364 -8.51 5.83 -8.07
C ASN A 364 -8.39 7.12 -8.90
N TYR A 365 -7.30 7.29 -9.63
CA TYR A 365 -6.96 8.51 -10.36
C TYR A 365 -6.33 8.18 -11.72
N TYR A 366 -6.31 9.16 -12.61
CA TYR A 366 -5.57 9.12 -13.88
C TYR A 366 -4.13 9.58 -13.71
N GLY A 367 -3.40 9.55 -14.82
CA GLY A 367 -2.06 10.07 -14.93
C GLY A 367 -1.03 9.01 -14.56
N LEU A 368 0.17 9.47 -14.21
CA LEU A 368 1.27 8.61 -13.87
C LEU A 368 1.03 7.87 -12.54
N GLN A 369 0.99 6.54 -12.62
CA GLN A 369 0.83 5.64 -11.47
C GLN A 369 2.16 4.97 -11.15
N LEU A 370 2.54 4.95 -9.88
CA LEU A 370 3.62 4.14 -9.35
C LEU A 370 3.01 2.91 -8.67
N ILE A 371 3.20 1.75 -9.28
CA ILE A 371 2.79 0.47 -8.70
C ILE A 371 3.99 -0.13 -7.99
N ASN A 372 3.82 -0.43 -6.71
CA ASN A 372 4.81 -1.08 -5.86
C ASN A 372 4.25 -2.44 -5.42
N VAL A 373 4.91 -3.52 -5.85
CA VAL A 373 4.57 -4.90 -5.49
C VAL A 373 5.52 -5.32 -4.38
N GLN A 374 4.98 -5.71 -3.22
CA GLN A 374 5.76 -6.08 -2.04
C GLN A 374 5.53 -7.53 -1.66
N VAL A 375 6.61 -8.29 -1.52
CA VAL A 375 6.59 -9.55 -0.77
C VAL A 375 6.83 -9.19 0.69
N VAL A 376 5.89 -9.55 1.57
CA VAL A 376 6.03 -9.34 3.02
C VAL A 376 6.60 -10.58 3.69
N ASP A 377 7.28 -10.40 4.83
CA ASP A 377 7.83 -11.51 5.60
C ASP A 377 6.77 -12.29 6.38
N GLU A 378 7.20 -13.43 6.96
CA GLU A 378 6.35 -14.30 7.76
C GLU A 378 5.81 -13.58 9.01
N ALA A 379 6.60 -12.72 9.65
CA ALA A 379 6.15 -11.97 10.83
C ALA A 379 4.99 -11.02 10.50
N TYR A 380 5.04 -10.33 9.36
CA TYR A 380 3.92 -9.51 8.89
C TYR A 380 2.68 -10.38 8.64
N TYR A 381 2.84 -11.50 7.94
CA TYR A 381 1.72 -12.41 7.67
C TYR A 381 1.07 -12.90 8.97
N GLU A 382 1.85 -13.48 9.87
CA GLU A 382 1.43 -14.01 11.17
C GLU A 382 0.68 -12.96 12.00
N TYR A 383 1.24 -11.75 12.09
CA TYR A 383 0.66 -10.65 12.86
C TYR A 383 -0.77 -10.33 12.41
N PHE A 384 -1.03 -10.27 11.10
CA PHE A 384 -2.34 -9.92 10.56
C PHE A 384 -3.25 -11.12 10.25
N THR A 385 -2.84 -12.37 10.53
CA THR A 385 -3.72 -13.55 10.32
C THR A 385 -5.03 -13.49 11.11
N GLY A 386 -5.11 -12.71 12.20
CA GLY A 386 -6.32 -12.50 12.99
C GLY A 386 -7.20 -11.33 12.55
N ASP A 387 -6.76 -10.53 11.56
CA ASP A 387 -7.51 -9.39 11.06
C ASP A 387 -8.62 -9.85 10.11
N PRO A 388 -9.90 -9.46 10.35
CA PRO A 388 -11.02 -9.85 9.49
C PRO A 388 -10.90 -9.40 8.02
N PHE A 389 -10.00 -8.46 7.72
CA PHE A 389 -9.80 -7.91 6.38
C PHE A 389 -8.53 -8.38 5.69
N VAL A 390 -7.57 -8.99 6.41
CA VAL A 390 -6.23 -9.18 5.85
C VAL A 390 -6.02 -10.59 5.30
N PHE A 391 -6.50 -11.67 5.94
CA PHE A 391 -6.27 -13.03 5.39
C PHE A 391 -7.42 -14.01 5.65
N ASN A 392 -7.82 -14.73 4.61
CA ASN A 392 -8.78 -15.86 4.57
C ASN A 392 -9.46 -16.24 5.91
N SER A 393 -10.59 -15.58 6.22
CA SER A 393 -11.74 -16.17 6.94
C SER A 393 -11.49 -16.86 8.29
N GLN A 394 -10.65 -16.33 9.18
CA GLN A 394 -10.67 -16.72 10.60
C GLN A 394 -10.86 -15.50 11.51
N GLN A 395 -12.13 -15.21 11.75
CA GLN A 395 -12.65 -14.07 12.49
C GLN A 395 -12.34 -14.19 13.99
N ASN A 396 -11.57 -13.26 14.56
CA ASN A 396 -11.82 -12.77 15.93
C ASN A 396 -11.08 -11.47 16.26
N GLN A 397 -11.75 -10.31 16.13
CA GLN A 397 -11.25 -8.99 16.59
C GLN A 397 -10.91 -8.91 18.10
N PHE A 398 -11.26 -9.95 18.88
CA PHE A 398 -10.95 -10.05 20.30
C PHE A 398 -9.68 -10.88 20.59
N ILE A 399 -8.96 -11.34 19.55
CA ILE A 399 -7.66 -12.01 19.68
C ILE A 399 -6.56 -10.99 19.38
N LEU A 400 -5.55 -10.93 20.23
CA LEU A 400 -4.36 -10.11 19.98
C LEU A 400 -3.60 -10.64 18.76
N PRO A 401 -3.13 -9.76 17.86
CA PRO A 401 -2.21 -10.11 16.78
C PRO A 401 -1.02 -10.95 17.26
N ASP A 402 -0.52 -11.85 16.40
CA ASP A 402 0.65 -12.67 16.73
C ASP A 402 1.92 -11.83 16.64
N SER A 403 2.37 -11.34 17.79
CA SER A 403 3.52 -10.44 17.92
C SER A 403 4.82 -11.25 17.93
N ASN A 404 5.75 -10.91 17.03
CA ASN A 404 7.10 -11.48 17.01
C ASN A 404 8.08 -10.81 18.01
N ILE A 405 7.55 -9.96 18.90
CA ILE A 405 8.29 -9.29 19.97
C ILE A 405 8.27 -10.16 21.24
N ASN A 406 9.44 -10.66 21.64
CA ASN A 406 9.60 -11.38 22.90
C ASN A 406 9.57 -10.40 24.08
N ASN A 407 8.85 -10.76 25.15
CA ASN A 407 8.65 -9.94 26.36
C ASN A 407 7.97 -8.57 26.12
N GLY A 408 7.31 -8.38 24.98
CA GLY A 408 6.62 -7.15 24.61
C GLY A 408 5.47 -7.40 23.65
N TYR A 409 5.03 -6.34 22.97
CA TYR A 409 4.05 -6.39 21.89
C TYR A 409 4.53 -5.63 20.66
N GLY A 410 3.86 -5.83 19.53
CA GLY A 410 4.05 -5.06 18.31
C GLY A 410 4.53 -5.94 17.16
N LEU A 411 5.18 -5.33 16.17
CA LEU A 411 5.59 -6.00 14.94
C LEU A 411 6.94 -5.48 14.48
N PHE A 412 7.89 -6.40 14.32
CA PHE A 412 9.14 -6.15 13.60
C PHE A 412 9.13 -6.97 12.31
N SER A 413 8.93 -6.33 11.17
CA SER A 413 8.71 -7.01 9.88
C SER A 413 9.72 -6.56 8.83
N SER A 414 9.71 -7.23 7.68
CA SER A 414 10.43 -6.78 6.50
C SER A 414 9.66 -7.06 5.23
N ASN A 415 9.96 -6.30 4.18
CA ASN A 415 9.39 -6.51 2.87
C ASN A 415 10.43 -6.29 1.76
N LEU A 416 10.15 -6.89 0.60
CA LEU A 416 10.92 -6.72 -0.63
C LEU A 416 9.99 -6.22 -1.72
N SER A 417 10.29 -5.04 -2.22
CA SER A 417 9.46 -4.25 -3.11
C SER A 417 10.08 -4.17 -4.50
N LYS A 418 9.28 -4.39 -5.53
CA LYS A 418 9.61 -4.03 -6.92
C LYS A 418 8.56 -3.06 -7.46
N SER A 419 9.04 -1.95 -7.97
CA SER A 419 8.19 -0.88 -8.48
C SER A 419 8.21 -0.84 -10.00
N PHE A 420 7.14 -0.33 -10.60
CA PHE A 420 7.09 0.04 -12.01
C PHE A 420 6.06 1.15 -12.23
N PHE A 421 6.20 1.87 -13.34
CA PHE A 421 5.28 2.93 -13.74
C PHE A 421 4.31 2.46 -14.79
N ILE A 422 3.08 2.95 -14.72
CA ILE A 422 2.14 2.92 -15.84
C ILE A 422 1.47 4.28 -15.98
N TYR A 423 1.04 4.61 -17.19
CA TYR A 423 0.21 5.78 -17.41
C TYR A 423 -1.26 5.37 -17.54
N ALA A 424 -2.12 5.90 -16.67
CA ALA A 424 -3.55 5.65 -16.73
C ALA A 424 -4.24 6.74 -17.54
N ASN A 425 -4.55 6.43 -18.80
CA ASN A 425 -5.29 7.30 -19.71
C ASN A 425 -6.76 7.40 -19.32
N ARG A 426 -7.31 8.58 -19.59
CA ARG A 426 -8.74 8.79 -19.72
C ARG A 426 -9.22 8.24 -21.05
N HIS A 427 -10.09 7.24 -21.04
CA HIS A 427 -10.79 6.87 -22.26
C HIS A 427 -11.72 8.04 -22.66
N PRO A 428 -11.60 8.57 -23.88
CA PRO A 428 -12.49 9.64 -24.34
C PRO A 428 -13.92 9.10 -24.47
N GLU A 429 -14.90 9.82 -23.93
CA GLU A 429 -16.33 9.43 -23.94
C GLU A 429 -16.94 9.42 -25.37
N ASN A 430 -16.22 9.90 -26.39
CA ASN A 430 -16.72 9.97 -27.77
C ASN A 430 -16.30 8.76 -28.62
N ILE A 431 -17.19 7.75 -28.66
CA ILE A 431 -17.18 6.63 -29.62
C ILE A 431 -17.06 7.10 -31.10
N ASN A 432 -17.39 8.37 -31.39
CA ASN A 432 -17.38 8.92 -32.75
C ASN A 432 -15.98 9.25 -33.31
N GLU A 433 -14.91 9.24 -32.51
CA GLU A 433 -13.54 9.50 -33.01
C GLU A 433 -12.77 8.23 -33.39
N ILE A 434 -13.26 7.03 -33.03
CA ILE A 434 -12.63 5.75 -33.40
C ILE A 434 -13.05 5.30 -34.83
N MET A 435 -14.00 6.01 -35.47
CA MET A 435 -14.44 5.76 -36.85
C MET A 435 -14.07 6.88 -37.83
N LYS A 436 -12.85 7.41 -37.76
CA LYS A 436 -12.25 8.21 -38.84
C LYS A 436 -10.91 7.68 -39.31
#